data_AF-A0A5C5XAG4-F1
#
_entry.id   AF-A0A5C5XAG4-F1
#
_cell.length_a   1.000
_cell.length_b   1.000
_cell.length_c   1.000
_cell.angle_alpha   90.00
_cell.angle_beta   90.00
_cell.angle_gamma   90.00
#
_symmetry.space_group_name_H-M   'P 1'
#
loop_
_entity.id
_entity.type
_entity.pdbx_description
1 polymer ?
#
loop_
_entity_poly.entity_id
_entity_poly.type
_entity_poly.pdbx_seq_one_letter_code
_entity_poly.pdbx_strand_id
1 'polypeptide(L)'
;MIRFSALPLLNCFSKGKCSLSLAILMLLLIGSSGCTQTGSIREMFTRSFDSSKPSHHDYDDDTDNVDEGWIKEAGIEARGDRPLEVDNDPFRNMLMSPKARSIERNLGFE
;
A
#
# COMPACT_ATOMS: atom_id res chain seq x y z
N MET A 1 -5.10 -3.74 -50.26
CA MET A 1 -6.51 -3.77 -50.73
C MET A 1 -7.21 -4.94 -50.07
N ILE A 2 -7.91 -4.70 -48.95
CA ILE A 2 -8.70 -5.73 -48.25
C ILE A 2 -10.15 -5.52 -48.67
N ARG A 3 -10.69 -6.45 -49.46
CA ARG A 3 -12.10 -6.44 -49.88
C ARG A 3 -12.97 -6.81 -48.68
N PHE A 4 -13.62 -5.82 -48.09
CA PHE A 4 -14.76 -6.05 -47.20
C PHE A 4 -15.99 -6.36 -48.06
N SER A 5 -16.28 -7.64 -48.21
CA SER A 5 -17.54 -8.14 -48.77
C SER A 5 -18.67 -7.78 -47.81
N ALA A 6 -19.29 -6.62 -48.03
CA ALA A 6 -20.52 -6.25 -47.35
C ALA A 6 -21.68 -7.12 -47.85
N LEU A 7 -22.52 -7.55 -46.91
CA LEU A 7 -23.81 -8.28 -47.00
C LEU A 7 -23.71 -9.77 -46.62
N PRO A 8 -24.44 -10.18 -45.57
CA PRO A 8 -25.90 -10.04 -45.56
C PRO A 8 -26.44 -9.43 -44.24
N LEU A 9 -26.29 -8.11 -44.05
CA LEU A 9 -26.91 -7.41 -42.90
C LEU A 9 -28.34 -6.90 -43.18
N LEU A 10 -28.84 -6.96 -44.42
CA LEU A 10 -30.15 -6.39 -44.75
C LEU A 10 -31.36 -7.34 -44.61
N ASN A 11 -31.15 -8.64 -44.38
CA ASN A 11 -32.26 -9.61 -44.36
C ASN A 11 -32.78 -9.96 -42.94
N CYS A 12 -32.23 -9.37 -41.90
CA CYS A 12 -32.65 -9.58 -40.51
C CYS A 12 -33.57 -8.47 -39.99
N PHE A 13 -34.54 -8.02 -40.78
CA PHE A 13 -35.56 -7.06 -40.32
C PHE A 13 -36.98 -7.66 -40.24
N SER A 14 -37.17 -8.92 -40.70
CA SER A 14 -38.52 -9.44 -40.97
C SER A 14 -39.06 -10.46 -39.97
N LYS A 15 -38.25 -11.09 -39.11
CA LYS A 15 -38.75 -12.11 -38.17
C LYS A 15 -38.08 -11.93 -36.80
N GLY A 16 -38.87 -11.85 -35.73
CA GLY A 16 -38.51 -11.46 -34.34
C GLY A 16 -37.41 -12.26 -33.60
N LYS A 17 -36.48 -12.89 -34.31
CA LYS A 17 -35.26 -13.56 -33.80
C LYS A 17 -34.04 -12.63 -33.77
N CYS A 18 -34.19 -11.37 -34.22
CA CYS A 18 -33.09 -10.42 -34.40
C CYS A 18 -32.55 -9.87 -33.06
N SER A 19 -33.37 -9.83 -32.00
CA SER A 19 -32.95 -9.36 -30.67
C SER A 19 -31.86 -10.26 -30.06
N LEU A 20 -32.00 -11.59 -30.17
CA LEU A 20 -31.03 -12.54 -29.63
C LEU A 20 -29.68 -12.46 -30.38
N SER A 21 -29.73 -12.38 -31.70
CA SER A 21 -28.52 -12.28 -32.53
C SER A 21 -27.76 -10.97 -32.27
N LEU A 22 -28.49 -9.87 -32.06
CA LEU A 22 -27.89 -8.57 -31.76
C LEU A 22 -27.30 -8.54 -30.34
N ALA A 23 -27.97 -9.16 -29.37
CA ALA A 23 -27.45 -9.30 -28.00
C ALA A 23 -26.15 -10.13 -27.96
N ILE A 24 -26.09 -11.23 -28.71
CA ILE A 24 -24.88 -12.07 -28.81
C ILE A 24 -23.72 -11.31 -29.47
N LEU A 25 -24.00 -10.53 -30.52
CA LEU A 25 -22.99 -9.69 -31.19
C LEU A 25 -22.41 -8.64 -30.23
N MET A 26 -23.26 -7.98 -29.43
CA MET A 26 -22.83 -6.99 -28.45
C MET A 26 -21.98 -7.62 -27.34
N LEU A 27 -22.34 -8.80 -26.85
CA LEU A 27 -21.54 -9.55 -25.87
C LEU A 27 -20.16 -9.96 -26.40
N LEU A 28 -20.07 -10.34 -27.68
CA LEU A 28 -18.80 -10.68 -28.35
C LEU A 28 -17.89 -9.45 -28.53
N LEU A 29 -18.46 -8.29 -28.83
CA LEU A 29 -17.71 -7.03 -28.96
C LEU A 29 -17.14 -6.56 -27.61
N ILE A 30 -17.89 -6.74 -26.52
CA ILE A 30 -17.42 -6.40 -25.16
C ILE A 30 -16.37 -7.40 -24.69
N GLY A 31 -16.57 -8.71 -24.93
CA GLY A 31 -15.63 -9.76 -24.54
C GLY A 31 -14.29 -9.70 -25.26
N SER A 32 -14.28 -9.33 -26.55
CA SER A 32 -13.05 -9.20 -27.33
C SER A 32 -12.17 -8.01 -26.91
N SER A 33 -12.78 -6.95 -26.38
CA SER A 33 -12.07 -5.77 -25.87
C SER A 33 -11.34 -6.04 -24.55
N GLY A 34 -11.76 -7.07 -23.80
CA GLY A 34 -11.21 -7.38 -22.48
C GLY A 34 -9.87 -8.12 -22.51
N CYS A 35 -9.57 -8.89 -23.57
CA CYS A 35 -8.36 -9.70 -23.62
C CYS A 35 -7.08 -8.90 -23.92
N THR A 36 -7.19 -7.72 -24.54
CA THR A 36 -6.03 -6.89 -24.90
C THR A 36 -5.70 -5.81 -23.86
N GLN A 37 -6.61 -5.52 -22.92
CA GLN A 37 -6.49 -4.40 -21.97
C GLN A 37 -5.98 -4.82 -20.58
N THR A 38 -5.87 -6.11 -20.31
CA THR A 38 -5.38 -6.65 -19.03
C THR A 38 -3.95 -6.21 -18.70
N GLY A 39 -3.09 -6.05 -19.70
CA GLY A 39 -1.71 -5.57 -19.52
C GLY A 39 -1.63 -4.14 -18.97
N SER A 40 -2.39 -3.21 -19.58
CA SER A 40 -2.38 -1.80 -19.19
C SER A 40 -3.10 -1.54 -17.87
N ILE A 41 -4.19 -2.28 -17.59
CA ILE A 41 -4.88 -2.20 -16.28
C ILE A 41 -3.97 -2.71 -15.17
N ARG A 42 -3.29 -3.84 -15.39
CA ARG A 42 -2.36 -4.40 -14.41
C ARG A 42 -1.23 -3.42 -14.10
N GLU A 43 -0.63 -2.80 -15.12
CA GLU A 43 0.43 -1.81 -14.93
C GLU A 43 -0.07 -0.56 -14.16
N MET A 44 -1.28 -0.09 -14.45
CA MET A 44 -1.90 1.03 -13.74
C MET A 44 -2.16 0.70 -12.26
N PHE A 45 -2.64 -0.52 -11.97
CA PHE A 45 -2.82 -0.99 -10.59
C PHE A 45 -1.50 -1.13 -9.85
N THR A 46 -0.48 -1.70 -10.48
CA THR A 46 0.85 -1.85 -9.86
C THR A 46 1.46 -0.50 -9.54
N ARG A 47 1.40 0.48 -10.45
CA ARG A 47 1.90 1.84 -10.20
C ARG A 47 1.13 2.57 -9.09
N SER A 48 -0.20 2.38 -9.02
CA SER A 48 -1.00 2.93 -7.92
C SER A 48 -0.62 2.31 -6.57
N PHE A 49 -0.38 1.00 -6.53
CA PHE A 49 0.07 0.31 -5.30
C PHE A 49 1.52 0.65 -4.92
N ASP A 50 2.40 0.83 -5.89
CA ASP A 50 3.77 1.24 -5.63
C ASP A 50 3.83 2.68 -5.11
N SER A 51 2.91 3.56 -5.53
CA SER A 51 2.82 4.93 -5.01
C SER A 51 2.34 5.03 -3.56
N SER A 52 1.58 4.03 -3.07
CA SER A 52 1.14 3.97 -1.67
C SER A 52 2.12 3.23 -0.77
N LYS A 53 3.17 2.61 -1.34
CA LYS A 53 4.24 2.03 -0.56
C LYS A 53 5.11 3.17 0.00
N PRO A 54 5.29 3.28 1.33
CA PRO A 54 6.16 4.29 1.90
C PRO A 54 7.58 4.12 1.33
N SER A 55 8.18 5.24 0.92
CA SER A 55 9.54 5.27 0.40
C SER A 55 10.52 4.89 1.50
N HIS A 56 11.46 4.00 1.22
CA HIS A 56 12.56 3.71 2.15
C HIS A 56 13.44 4.94 2.44
N HIS A 57 13.42 5.95 1.57
CA HIS A 57 14.16 7.19 1.78
C HIS A 57 13.47 8.16 2.74
N ASP A 58 12.19 7.94 3.06
CA ASP A 58 11.44 8.73 4.06
C ASP A 58 11.53 8.08 5.46
N TYR A 59 12.31 7.01 5.60
CA TYR A 59 12.59 6.41 6.91
C TYR A 59 13.64 7.26 7.63
N ASP A 60 13.18 8.17 8.48
CA ASP A 60 14.03 8.92 9.40
C ASP A 60 14.40 8.00 10.58
N ASP A 61 15.62 7.46 10.55
CA ASP A 61 16.16 6.63 11.63
C ASP A 61 16.64 7.53 12.78
N ASP A 62 15.69 7.95 13.60
CA ASP A 62 15.92 8.81 14.77
C ASP A 62 16.38 8.02 16.01
N THR A 63 17.00 6.84 15.85
CA THR A 63 17.44 6.02 16.99
C THR A 63 18.65 6.59 17.73
N ASP A 64 19.40 7.46 17.07
CA ASP A 64 20.56 8.16 17.62
C ASP A 64 20.18 9.43 18.39
N ASN A 65 19.06 10.09 18.03
CA ASN A 65 18.61 11.26 18.79
C ASN A 65 17.68 10.82 19.93
N VAL A 66 18.10 11.17 21.13
CA VAL A 66 17.27 11.05 22.32
C VAL A 66 16.30 12.22 22.31
N ASP A 67 15.09 12.01 21.76
CA ASP A 67 14.06 13.04 21.72
C ASP A 67 13.70 13.52 23.13
N GLU A 68 14.07 14.77 23.43
CA GLU A 68 13.82 15.40 24.72
C GLU A 68 12.32 15.57 25.00
N GLY A 69 11.47 15.65 23.96
CA GLY A 69 10.02 15.79 24.10
C GLY A 69 9.40 14.56 24.75
N TRP A 70 9.76 13.36 24.27
CA TRP A 70 9.32 12.09 24.85
C TRP A 70 9.68 11.98 26.34
N ILE A 71 10.91 12.37 26.71
CA ILE A 71 11.39 12.28 28.09
C ILE A 71 10.65 13.27 29.00
N LYS A 72 10.45 14.51 28.56
CA LYS A 72 9.86 15.58 29.37
C LYS A 72 8.37 15.38 29.62
N GLU A 73 7.66 14.78 28.67
CA GLU A 73 6.19 14.69 28.73
C GLU A 73 5.73 13.27 29.08
N ALA A 74 6.05 12.28 28.24
CA ALA A 74 5.62 10.90 28.46
C ALA A 74 6.46 10.15 29.51
N GLY A 75 7.76 10.43 29.57
CA GLY A 75 8.68 9.75 30.49
C GLY A 75 8.41 10.10 31.96
N ILE A 76 8.17 11.37 32.27
CA ILE A 76 7.87 11.82 33.64
C ILE A 76 6.50 11.29 34.10
N GLU A 77 5.49 11.34 33.23
CA GLU A 77 4.15 10.86 33.54
C GLU A 77 4.10 9.34 33.72
N ALA A 78 4.76 8.57 32.84
CA ALA A 78 4.79 7.11 32.93
C ALA A 78 5.53 6.59 34.18
N ARG A 79 6.54 7.32 34.65
CA ARG A 79 7.33 6.96 35.84
C ARG A 79 6.59 7.16 37.15
N GLY A 80 5.74 8.19 37.22
CA GLY A 80 5.15 8.65 38.47
C GLY A 80 6.22 8.95 39.54
N ASP A 81 6.14 8.26 40.68
CA ASP A 81 7.05 8.41 41.83
C ASP A 81 8.28 7.49 41.81
N ARG A 82 8.45 6.65 40.78
CA ARG A 82 9.56 5.67 40.73
C ARG A 82 10.91 6.38 40.51
N PRO A 83 12.00 5.91 41.15
CA PRO A 83 13.34 6.45 40.91
C PRO A 83 13.83 6.09 39.48
N LEU A 84 14.70 6.94 38.93
CA LEU A 84 15.39 6.65 37.66
C LEU A 84 16.30 5.44 37.81
N GLU A 85 16.23 4.53 36.85
CA GLU A 85 17.16 3.39 36.79
C GLU A 85 18.59 3.89 36.58
N VAL A 86 19.51 3.43 37.42
CA VAL A 86 20.95 3.64 37.22
C VAL A 86 21.52 2.35 36.66
N ASP A 87 21.80 2.37 35.36
CA ASP A 87 22.23 1.21 34.60
C ASP A 87 23.69 0.83 34.93
N ASN A 88 23.96 -0.47 35.10
CA ASN A 88 25.26 -1.01 35.48
C ASN A 88 25.71 -2.19 34.59
N ASP A 89 25.01 -2.42 33.46
CA ASP A 89 25.38 -3.48 32.51
C ASP A 89 26.36 -2.96 31.44
N PRO A 90 27.58 -3.52 31.35
CA PRO A 90 28.58 -3.10 30.36
C PRO A 90 28.21 -3.42 28.90
N PHE A 91 27.30 -4.35 28.63
CA PHE A 91 26.94 -4.76 27.27
C PHE A 91 25.76 -3.99 26.67
N ARG A 92 25.00 -3.27 27.50
CA ARG A 92 23.78 -2.55 27.11
C ARG A 92 24.04 -1.48 26.04
N ASN A 93 25.21 -0.85 26.08
CA ASN A 93 25.64 0.14 25.08
C ASN A 93 25.89 -0.45 23.68
N MET A 94 26.15 -1.76 23.58
CA MET A 94 26.38 -2.46 22.31
C MET A 94 25.09 -3.05 21.75
N LEU A 95 24.16 -3.44 22.63
CA LEU A 95 22.91 -4.11 22.26
C LEU A 95 21.75 -3.14 22.03
N MET A 96 21.78 -1.95 22.63
CA MET A 96 20.67 -1.00 22.61
C MET A 96 21.06 0.37 22.07
N SER A 97 20.18 0.95 21.25
CA SER A 97 20.33 2.32 20.77
C SER A 97 20.27 3.33 21.93
N PRO A 98 20.87 4.53 21.77
CA PRO A 98 20.75 5.62 22.75
C PRO A 98 19.30 5.92 23.15
N LYS A 99 18.38 5.95 22.17
CA LYS A 99 16.96 6.18 22.40
C LYS A 99 16.32 5.07 23.24
N ALA A 100 16.56 3.80 22.94
CA ALA A 100 16.02 2.68 23.72
C ALA A 100 16.47 2.72 25.19
N ARG A 101 17.78 2.95 25.43
CA ARG A 101 18.33 3.12 26.78
C ARG A 101 17.67 4.27 27.54
N SER A 102 17.40 5.38 26.84
CA SER A 102 16.76 6.54 27.46
C SER A 102 15.31 6.26 27.86
N ILE A 103 14.58 5.46 27.08
CA ILE A 103 13.17 5.13 27.35
C ILE A 103 13.08 4.23 28.58
N GLU A 104 13.89 3.16 28.62
CA GLU A 104 13.92 2.22 29.77
C GLU A 104 14.32 2.94 31.05
N ARG A 105 15.35 3.79 30.99
CA ARG A 105 15.77 4.58 32.16
C ARG A 105 14.62 5.42 32.73
N ASN A 106 13.79 6.00 31.86
CA ASN A 106 12.67 6.85 32.26
C ASN A 106 11.43 6.06 32.73
N LEU A 107 11.31 4.77 32.41
CA LEU A 107 10.24 3.92 32.95
C LEU A 107 10.40 3.67 34.46
N GLY A 108 11.63 3.73 34.96
CA GLY A 108 11.94 3.48 36.38
C GLY A 108 11.83 2.01 36.75
N PHE A 109 12.31 1.67 37.94
CA PHE A 109 12.28 0.32 38.49
C PHE A 109 11.53 0.29 39.82
N GLU A 110 11.19 -0.91 40.30
CA GLU A 110 10.50 -1.14 41.59
C GLU A 110 11.49 -1.51 42.70
#